data_AF-A0A3M2BY51-F1
#
_entry.id   AF-A0A3M2BY51-F1
#
_cell.length_a   1.000
_cell.length_b   1.000
_cell.length_c   1.000
_cell.angle_alpha   90.00
_cell.angle_beta   90.00
_cell.angle_gamma   90.00
#
_symmetry.space_group_name_H-M   'P 1'
#
loop_
_entity.id
_entity.type
_entity.pdbx_description
1 polymer ?
#
loop_
_entity_poly.entity_id
_entity_poly.type
_entity_poly.pdbx_seq_one_letter_code
_entity_poly.pdbx_strand_id
1 'polypeptide(L)' 'LEGSVTVTPDGGEPVTIGKGDLVTFPKGMSCTWEVHAPIRKHYQIL' A
#
# COMPACT_ATOMS: atom_id res chain seq x y z
N LEU A 1 0.98 10.49 -9.06
CA LEU A 1 0.61 9.17 -8.51
C LEU A 1 0.98 8.12 -9.55
N GLU A 2 1.91 7.24 -9.22
CA GLU A 2 2.42 6.16 -10.09
C GLU A 2 3.02 5.02 -9.25
N GLY A 3 3.25 3.86 -9.88
CA GLY A 3 3.86 2.68 -9.27
C GLY A 3 2.93 1.47 -9.18
N SER A 4 3.49 0.36 -8.72
CA SER A 4 2.80 -0.91 -8.46
C SER A 4 3.42 -1.57 -7.24
N VAL A 5 2.59 -2.01 -6.29
CA VAL A 5 3.02 -2.66 -5.06
C VAL A 5 2.00 -3.67 -4.59
N THR A 6 2.46 -4.80 -4.06
CA THR A 6 1.61 -5.70 -3.28
C THR A 6 1.87 -5.46 -1.80
N VAL A 7 0.80 -5.24 -1.03
CA VAL A 7 0.85 -5.10 0.42
C VAL A 7 0.17 -6.30 1.06
N THR A 8 0.87 -6.95 1.98
CA THR A 8 0.34 -8.09 2.73
C THR A 8 0.19 -7.70 4.20
N PRO A 9 -1.05 -7.56 4.72
CA PRO A 9 -1.30 -7.38 6.14
C PRO A 9 -0.85 -8.61 6.93
N ASP A 10 -0.39 -8.41 8.17
CA ASP A 10 -0.10 -9.55 9.05
C ASP A 10 -1.38 -10.35 9.31
N GLY A 11 -1.39 -11.63 8.88
CA GLY A 11 -2.56 -12.51 8.99
C GLY A 11 -3.68 -12.25 7.98
N GLY A 12 -3.45 -11.41 6.97
CA GLY A 12 -4.41 -11.11 5.91
C GLY A 12 -3.92 -11.51 4.51
N GLU A 13 -4.83 -11.45 3.55
CA GLU A 13 -4.52 -11.73 2.14
C GLU A 13 -3.79 -10.55 1.47
N PRO A 14 -2.85 -10.81 0.54
CA PRO A 14 -2.17 -9.76 -0.21
C PRO A 14 -3.11 -8.91 -1.06
N VAL A 15 -2.83 -7.61 -1.15
CA VAL A 15 -3.58 -6.64 -1.96
C VAL A 15 -2.62 -5.86 -2.85
N THR A 16 -2.87 -5.85 -4.16
CA THR A 16 -2.11 -5.04 -5.12
C THR A 16 -2.69 -3.64 -5.24
N ILE A 17 -1.82 -2.64 -5.17
CA ILE A 17 -2.13 -1.21 -5.24
C ILE A 17 -1.40 -0.64 -6.46
N GLY A 18 -2.14 0.08 -7.30
CA GLY A 18 -1.65 0.75 -8.50
C GLY A 18 -1.98 2.23 -8.55
N LYS A 19 -1.75 2.82 -9.73
CA LYS A 19 -2.10 4.21 -10.03
C LYS A 19 -3.61 4.41 -9.97
N GLY A 20 -4.06 5.37 -9.16
CA GLY A 20 -5.47 5.75 -9.04
C GLY A 20 -6.14 5.21 -7.78
N ASP A 21 -5.53 4.23 -7.12
CA ASP A 21 -6.08 3.65 -5.90
C ASP A 21 -5.91 4.59 -4.70
N LEU A 22 -6.97 4.73 -3.92
CA LEU A 22 -6.96 5.31 -2.59
C LEU A 22 -6.99 4.16 -1.57
N VAL A 23 -6.05 4.18 -0.63
CA VAL A 23 -5.88 3.11 0.35
C VAL A 23 -5.72 3.70 1.74
N THR A 24 -6.35 3.08 2.73
CA THR A 24 -6.27 3.49 4.13
C THR A 24 -5.57 2.42 4.95
N PHE A 25 -4.64 2.84 5.81
CA PHE A 25 -3.94 1.98 6.74
C PHE A 25 -4.42 2.30 8.16
N PRO A 26 -5.16 1.40 8.83
CA PRO A 26 -5.58 1.60 10.22
C PRO A 26 -4.39 1.85 11.14
N LYS A 27 -4.58 2.70 12.16
CA LYS A 27 -3.55 2.95 13.17
C LYS A 27 -3.12 1.64 13.82
N GLY A 28 -1.81 1.38 13.85
CA GLY A 28 -1.23 0.18 14.45
C GLY A 28 -1.21 -1.04 13.53
N MET A 29 -1.68 -0.94 12.29
CA MET A 29 -1.53 -2.02 11.30
C MET A 29 -0.05 -2.27 11.00
N SER A 30 0.32 -3.54 10.96
CA SER A 30 1.61 -4.03 10.43
C SER A 30 1.39 -4.74 9.09
N CYS A 31 2.30 -4.53 8.15
CA CYS A 31 2.24 -5.15 6.83
C CYS A 31 3.61 -5.14 6.14
N THR A 32 3.79 -6.06 5.19
CA THR A 32 4.96 -6.11 4.31
C THR A 32 4.63 -5.55 2.94
N TRP A 33 5.59 -4.86 2.33
CA TRP A 33 5.45 -4.23 1.01
C TRP A 33 6.41 -4.89 0.03
N GLU A 34 5.85 -5.43 -1.06
CA GLU A 34 6.62 -5.92 -2.21
C GLU A 34 6.48 -4.91 -3.36
N VAL A 35 7.56 -4.16 -3.60
CA VAL A 35 7.58 -3.06 -4.57
C VAL A 35 7.97 -3.60 -5.95
N HIS A 36 7.02 -3.60 -6.89
CA HIS A 36 7.23 -4.09 -8.26
C HIS A 36 7.73 -3.01 -9.22
N ALA A 37 7.40 -1.75 -8.95
CA ALA A 37 7.85 -0.60 -9.72
C ALA A 37 7.99 0.64 -8.80
N PRO A 38 8.87 1.61 -9.12
CA PRO A 38 9.03 2.82 -8.33
C PRO A 38 7.69 3.51 -8.03
N ILE A 39 7.51 3.91 -6.77
CA ILE A 39 6.23 4.39 -6.26
C ILE A 39 6.33 5.88 -5.94
N ARG A 40 5.33 6.64 -6.40
CA ARG A 40 5.08 8.01 -5.93
C ARG A 40 3.64 8.12 -5.40
N LYS A 41 3.49 8.26 -4.08
CA LYS A 41 2.20 8.40 -3.38
C LYS A 41 2.04 9.79 -2.75
N HIS A 42 0.79 10.20 -2.53
CA HIS A 42 0.45 11.30 -1.63
C HIS A 42 -0.12 10.70 -0.34
N TYR A 43 0.32 11.21 0.80
CA TYR A 43 -0.11 10.75 2.12
C TYR A 43 -0.90 11.85 2.81
N GLN A 44 -2.01 11.46 3.41
CA GLN A 44 -2.71 12.25 4.41
C GLN A 44 -2.59 11.52 5.74
N ILE A 45 -1.86 12.12 6.69
CA ILE A 45 -1.68 11.59 8.03
C ILE A 45 -2.66 12.33 8.94
N LEU A 46 -3.51 11.59 9.64
CA LEU A 46 -4.44 12.09 10.64
C LEU A 46 -3.89 11.89 12.05
#